data_AF-Q1WCL8-F1
#
_entry.id   AF-Q1WCL8-F1
#
_cell.length_a   1.000
_cell.length_b   1.000
_cell.length_c   1.000
_cell.angle_alpha   90.00
_cell.angle_beta   90.00
_cell.angle_gamma   90.00
#
_symmetry.space_group_name_H-M   'P 1'
#
loop_
_entity.id
_entity.type
_entity.pdbx_description
1 polymer ?
#
loop_
_entity_poly.entity_id
_entity_poly.type
_entity_poly.pdbx_seq_one_letter_code
_entity_poly.pdbx_strand_id
1 'polypeptide(L)' 'MPLGGGNKCGCCQKTVYFAEEVQCDRRSFHKSCFLCMVSPEEPR' A
#
# COMPACT_ATOMS: atom_id res chain seq x y z
N MET A 1 14.61 15.29 -11.90
CA MET A 1 14.77 14.13 -11.00
C MET A 1 13.56 14.11 -10.07
N PRO A 2 12.56 13.22 -10.23
CA PRO A 2 11.42 13.22 -9.32
C PRO A 2 11.85 12.67 -7.95
N LEU A 3 12.06 13.57 -6.99
CA LEU A 3 12.30 13.29 -5.58
C LEU A 3 10.96 12.95 -4.93
N GLY A 4 10.64 11.67 -4.81
CA GLY A 4 9.40 11.24 -4.16
C GLY A 4 9.01 9.82 -4.49
N GLY A 5 9.96 8.88 -4.36
CA GLY A 5 9.76 7.46 -4.63
C GLY A 5 8.95 6.78 -3.53
N GLY A 6 7.65 7.02 -3.49
CA GLY A 6 6.71 6.17 -2.77
C GLY A 6 6.04 5.25 -3.77
N ASN A 7 6.14 3.94 -3.58
CA ASN A 7 5.44 2.98 -4.43
C ASN A 7 3.93 3.14 -4.24
N LYS A 8 3.13 2.96 -5.29
CA LYS A 8 1.67 3.03 -5.17
C LYS A 8 1.09 1.67 -4.81
N CYS A 9 0.12 1.68 -3.91
CA CYS A 9 -0.58 0.47 -3.53
C CYS A 9 -1.39 -0.06 -4.70
N GLY A 10 -1.18 -1.33 -5.07
CA GLY A 10 -1.97 -1.96 -6.12
C GLY A 10 -3.46 -2.13 -5.76
N CYS A 11 -3.84 -1.98 -4.48
CA CYS A 11 -5.22 -2.11 -4.01
C CYS A 11 -5.93 -0.76 -3.90
N CYS A 12 -5.42 0.17 -3.07
CA CYS A 12 -6.06 1.47 -2.82
C CYS A 12 -5.46 2.63 -3.64
N GLN A 13 -4.41 2.39 -4.43
CA GLN A 13 -3.70 3.39 -5.26
C GLN A 13 -3.10 4.58 -4.49
N LYS A 14 -3.14 4.55 -3.15
CA LYS A 14 -2.44 5.50 -2.27
C LYS A 14 -0.94 5.21 -2.22
N THR A 15 -0.16 6.21 -1.84
CA THR A 15 1.28 6.06 -1.63
C THR A 15 1.54 5.09 -0.48
N VAL A 16 2.31 4.05 -0.77
CA VAL A 16 2.84 3.07 0.17
C VAL A 16 4.22 3.55 0.59
N TYR A 17 4.38 3.74 1.89
CA TYR A 17 5.66 4.05 2.50
C TYR A 17 6.33 2.76 2.95
N PHE A 18 7.66 2.76 3.05
CA PHE A 18 8.45 1.61 3.48
C PHE A 18 7.95 0.96 4.80
N ALA A 19 7.39 1.78 5.72
CA ALA A 19 6.84 1.31 6.99
C ALA A 19 5.65 0.33 6.81
N GLU A 20 4.84 0.53 5.76
CA GLU A 20 3.64 -0.24 5.46
C GLU A 20 3.78 -1.01 4.14
N GLU A 21 4.98 -1.06 3.54
CA GLU A 21 5.18 -1.67 2.23
C GLU A 21 5.21 -3.19 2.31
N VAL A 22 4.30 -3.80 1.56
CA VAL A 22 4.28 -5.23 1.31
C VAL A 22 4.46 -5.45 -0.19
N GLN A 23 5.54 -6.12 -0.57
CA GLN A 23 5.78 -6.49 -1.96
C GLN A 23 5.22 -7.89 -2.23
N CYS A 24 4.26 -7.99 -3.15
CA CYS A 24 3.70 -9.25 -3.61
C CYS A 24 3.54 -9.20 -5.12
N ASP A 25 3.92 -10.25 -5.84
CA ASP A 25 3.79 -10.33 -7.31
C ASP A 25 4.36 -9.08 -8.04
N ARG A 26 5.54 -8.61 -7.62
CA ARG A 26 6.19 -7.37 -8.12
C ARG A 26 5.36 -6.09 -7.97
N ARG A 27 4.35 -6.07 -7.11
CA ARG A 27 3.55 -4.88 -6.78
C ARG A 27 3.69 -4.56 -5.30
N SER A 28 3.66 -3.26 -4.97
CA SER A 28 3.63 -2.80 -3.59
C SER A 28 2.18 -2.65 -3.12
N PHE A 29 1.93 -3.03 -1.88
CA PHE A 29 0.65 -2.90 -1.20
C PHE A 29 0.87 -2.36 0.20
N HIS A 30 -0.13 -1.71 0.79
CA HIS A 30 -0.09 -1.45 2.22
C HIS A 30 -0.25 -2.76 2.98
N LYS A 31 0.43 -2.89 4.12
CA LYS A 31 0.26 -4.02 5.04
C LYS A 31 -1.20 -4.23 5.38
N SER A 32 -1.93 -3.14 5.64
CA SER A 32 -3.38 -3.17 5.91
C SER A 32 -4.22 -3.57 4.67
N CYS A 33 -3.81 -3.20 3.45
CA CYS A 33 -4.47 -3.61 2.21
C CYS A 33 -4.17 -5.06 1.79
N PHE A 34 -3.11 -5.66 2.34
CA PHE A 34 -2.71 -7.05 2.05
C PHE A 34 -3.29 -8.05 3.06
N LEU A 35 -4.06 -7.59 4.05
CA LEU A 35 -4.75 -8.47 4.99
C LEU A 35 -5.97 -9.10 4.32
N CYS A 36 -6.17 -10.40 4.57
CA CYS A 36 -7.34 -11.16 4.12
C CYS A 36 -8.61 -10.37 4.50
N MET A 37 -9.50 -10.12 3.52
CA MET A 37 -10.63 -9.18 3.54
C MET A 37 -11.64 -9.37 4.69
N VAL A 38 -11.24 -9.17 5.94
CA VAL A 38 -12.12 -9.03 7.09
C VAL A 38 -12.20 -7.56 7.49
N SER A 39 -12.97 -6.86 6.66
CA SER A 39 -13.78 -5.67 6.96
C SER A 39 -13.09 -4.34 7.33
N PRO A 40 -13.76 -3.21 7.01
CA PRO A 40 -13.15 -1.93 6.69
C PRO A 40 -13.15 -1.01 7.91
N GLU A 41 -11.99 -0.46 8.26
CA GLU A 41 -11.95 0.79 9.00
C GLU A 41 -11.33 1.84 8.09
N GLU A 42 -12.23 2.64 7.52
CA GLU A 42 -11.95 4.02 7.14
C GLU A 42 -11.29 4.74 8.32
N PRO A 43 -10.18 5.44 8.08
CA PRO A 43 -10.00 6.72 8.73
C PRO A 43 -9.87 7.76 7.62
N ARG A 44 -10.94 8.55 7.51
CA ARG A 44 -10.89 10.02 7.41
C ARG A 44 -9.59 10.63 6.90
#